data_AF-A0A820JM76-F1
#
_entry.id   AF-A0A820JM76-F1
#
_cell.length_a   1.000
_cell.length_b   1.000
_cell.length_c   1.000
_cell.angle_alpha   90.00
_cell.angle_beta   90.00
_cell.angle_gamma   90.00
#
_symmetry.space_group_name_H-M   'P 1'
#
loop_
_entity.id
_entity.type
_entity.pdbx_description
1 polymer ?
#
loop_
_entity_poly.entity_id
_entity_poly.type
_entity_poly.pdbx_seq_one_letter_code
_entity_poly.pdbx_strand_id
1 'polypeptide(L)'
;VARQLSVDRARQTTTAGNVGTNTDDELDTGTTGTAGAAPTTTATTKNHVRESVERIENYILEYIHFCTQHVKKMAQTRIQLAKAQMAEFKALEDFEQIATPSQWNIHFILKPKVKIWSTKNKNYQLLSKRVELDMPPKIIDKVDFSFKIDESIISQDEAQAMYNQMRQITKDFRTQAMTLCVQLAARENEILSNEIK
;
A
#
# COMPACT_ATOMS: atom_id res chain seq x y z
N VAL A 1 22.58 16.29 36.45
CA VAL A 1 22.08 14.99 36.96
C VAL A 1 21.32 14.31 35.83
N ALA A 2 21.62 13.04 35.59
CA ALA A 2 21.58 12.37 34.28
C ALA A 2 20.19 12.03 33.72
N ARG A 3 20.13 11.95 32.38
CA ARG A 3 19.06 11.36 31.56
C ARG A 3 19.01 9.84 31.75
N GLN A 4 17.82 9.27 31.80
CA GLN A 4 17.58 7.87 31.40
C GLN A 4 16.19 7.74 30.78
N LEU A 5 16.17 7.73 29.44
CA LEU A 5 15.13 7.12 28.63
C LEU A 5 15.67 5.74 28.25
N SER A 6 14.98 4.66 28.61
CA SER A 6 15.20 3.35 28.00
C SER A 6 13.88 2.81 27.49
N VAL A 7 13.92 2.46 26.21
CA VAL A 7 12.86 1.93 25.37
C VAL A 7 13.10 0.43 25.29
N ASP A 8 12.10 -0.39 25.62
CA ASP A 8 12.10 -1.79 25.21
C ASP A 8 10.79 -2.13 24.51
N ARG A 9 10.91 -2.45 23.22
CA ARG A 9 9.86 -2.95 22.34
C ARG A 9 10.33 -4.24 21.68
N ALA A 10 9.58 -5.30 21.97
CA ALA A 10 9.21 -6.44 21.13
C ALA A 10 10.19 -7.61 20.86
N ARG A 11 9.69 -8.83 21.11
CA ARG A 11 9.52 -9.97 20.17
C ARG A 11 8.92 -11.15 20.97
N GLN A 12 7.93 -11.92 20.48
CA GLN A 12 8.04 -13.04 19.52
C GLN A 12 6.60 -13.39 19.05
N THR A 13 6.26 -13.36 17.75
CA THR A 13 6.33 -14.42 16.71
C THR A 13 5.56 -15.72 17.00
N THR A 14 4.51 -15.89 16.21
CA THR A 14 3.59 -17.02 16.02
C THR A 14 4.28 -18.21 15.33
N THR A 15 4.04 -19.43 15.85
CA THR A 15 4.48 -20.70 15.25
C THR A 15 3.38 -21.23 14.32
N ALA A 16 3.73 -21.50 13.06
CA ALA A 16 2.90 -22.23 12.10
C ALA A 16 3.10 -23.74 12.29
N GLY A 17 2.00 -24.48 12.45
CA GLY A 17 1.97 -25.94 12.38
C GLY A 17 1.10 -26.37 11.21
N ASN A 18 1.72 -27.00 10.21
CA ASN A 18 1.06 -27.61 9.06
C ASN A 18 1.08 -29.14 9.28
N VAL A 19 -0.08 -29.78 9.38
CA VAL A 19 -0.25 -31.24 9.45
C VAL A 19 -1.19 -31.63 8.32
N GLY A 20 -0.69 -32.48 7.42
CA GLY A 20 -1.43 -32.95 6.24
C GLY A 20 -2.44 -34.06 6.54
N THR A 21 -3.19 -34.45 5.53
CA THR A 21 -3.75 -35.80 5.35
C THR A 21 -4.16 -35.97 3.88
N ASN A 22 -3.71 -37.09 3.31
CA ASN A 22 -4.12 -37.65 2.02
C ASN A 22 -5.53 -38.24 2.13
N THR A 23 -6.24 -38.28 1.00
CA THR A 23 -7.16 -39.37 0.67
C THR A 23 -7.21 -39.52 -0.85
N ASP A 24 -6.79 -40.71 -1.30
CA ASP A 24 -7.01 -41.30 -2.61
C ASP A 24 -8.51 -41.52 -2.86
N ASP A 25 -8.95 -41.45 -4.11
CA ASP A 25 -10.11 -42.21 -4.56
C ASP A 25 -10.00 -42.61 -6.04
N GLU A 26 -10.43 -43.85 -6.29
CA GLU A 26 -10.27 -44.67 -7.50
C GLU A 26 -10.82 -44.07 -8.79
N LEU A 27 -10.23 -44.40 -9.95
CA LEU A 27 -11.05 -44.83 -11.09
C LEU A 27 -10.34 -45.82 -12.01
N ASP A 28 -11.08 -46.90 -12.24
CA ASP A 28 -10.79 -48.16 -12.94
C ASP A 28 -10.58 -48.00 -14.45
N THR A 29 -9.89 -48.98 -15.02
CA THR A 29 -9.35 -49.07 -16.39
C THR A 29 -10.14 -50.04 -17.28
N GLY A 30 -10.22 -49.73 -18.58
CA GLY A 30 -10.34 -50.74 -19.66
C GLY A 30 -11.21 -50.25 -20.82
N THR A 31 -10.97 -50.52 -22.10
CA THR A 31 -9.95 -51.26 -22.86
C THR A 31 -10.25 -50.91 -24.33
N THR A 32 -9.25 -50.55 -25.14
CA THR A 32 -9.36 -50.62 -26.61
C THR A 32 -8.02 -51.03 -27.21
N GLY A 33 -8.12 -51.92 -28.20
CA GLY A 33 -7.03 -52.75 -28.69
C GLY A 33 -6.18 -52.15 -29.81
N THR A 34 -5.07 -52.88 -30.02
CA THR A 34 -4.38 -53.20 -31.28
C THR A 34 -3.63 -52.11 -32.07
N ALA A 35 -2.30 -52.22 -31.94
CA ALA A 35 -1.30 -52.44 -32.99
C ALA A 35 -1.21 -51.47 -34.19
N GLY A 36 -0.06 -50.78 -34.28
CA GLY A 36 0.42 -50.18 -35.52
C GLY A 36 1.83 -49.57 -35.43
N ALA A 37 2.75 -50.15 -36.21
CA ALA A 37 3.96 -49.57 -36.80
C ALA A 37 5.23 -49.26 -35.95
N ALA A 38 6.37 -49.64 -36.52
CA ALA A 38 7.73 -49.52 -36.02
C ALA A 38 8.37 -48.13 -36.35
N PRO A 39 9.69 -47.97 -36.17
CA PRO A 39 10.39 -47.24 -35.12
C PRO A 39 10.73 -45.78 -35.50
N THR A 40 11.33 -45.04 -34.56
CA THR A 40 12.13 -43.78 -34.77
C THR A 40 11.42 -42.46 -34.46
N THR A 41 11.39 -42.03 -33.18
CA THR A 41 11.24 -40.62 -32.78
C THR A 41 11.80 -40.35 -31.36
N THR A 42 12.96 -40.91 -30.99
CA THR A 42 13.51 -40.72 -29.63
C THR A 42 14.25 -39.40 -29.42
N ALA A 43 14.55 -38.63 -30.47
CA ALA A 43 15.31 -37.38 -30.39
C ALA A 43 14.41 -36.14 -30.26
N THR A 44 13.30 -36.07 -31.00
CA THR A 44 12.40 -34.90 -31.02
C THR A 44 11.66 -34.73 -29.69
N THR A 45 11.29 -35.83 -29.04
CA THR A 45 10.54 -35.83 -27.78
C THR A 45 11.41 -35.37 -26.60
N LYS A 46 12.71 -35.69 -26.58
CA LYS A 46 13.63 -35.23 -25.52
C LYS A 46 13.88 -33.72 -25.57
N ASN A 47 13.97 -33.14 -26.77
CA ASN A 47 14.11 -31.70 -26.94
C ASN A 47 12.82 -30.97 -26.56
N HIS A 48 11.65 -31.49 -26.95
CA HIS A 48 10.36 -30.89 -26.59
C HIS A 48 10.08 -30.95 -25.07
N VAL A 49 10.45 -32.06 -24.42
CA VAL A 49 10.36 -32.19 -22.95
C VAL A 49 11.34 -31.22 -22.27
N ARG A 50 12.58 -31.11 -22.75
CA ARG A 50 13.57 -30.17 -22.20
C ARG A 50 13.11 -28.71 -22.33
N GLU A 51 12.59 -28.32 -23.49
CA GLU A 51 12.07 -26.97 -23.75
C GLU A 51 10.80 -26.68 -22.90
N SER A 52 10.00 -27.70 -22.61
CA SER A 52 8.86 -27.57 -21.67
C SER A 52 9.29 -27.43 -20.22
N VAL A 53 10.36 -28.11 -19.81
CA VAL A 53 10.96 -28.00 -18.46
C VAL A 53 11.61 -26.63 -18.28
N GLU A 54 12.39 -26.15 -19.25
CA GLU A 54 12.99 -24.80 -19.23
C GLU A 54 11.92 -23.69 -19.17
N ARG A 55 10.77 -23.90 -19.85
CA ARG A 55 9.63 -22.98 -19.78
C ARG A 55 9.01 -22.94 -18.38
N ILE A 56 8.83 -24.10 -17.76
CA ILE A 56 8.32 -24.21 -16.39
C ILE A 56 9.30 -23.60 -15.38
N GLU A 57 10.60 -23.87 -15.53
CA GLU A 57 11.66 -23.26 -14.72
C GLU A 57 11.63 -21.73 -14.82
N ASN A 58 11.48 -21.18 -16.03
CA ASN A 58 11.34 -19.73 -16.22
C ASN A 58 10.11 -19.15 -15.51
N TYR A 59 8.96 -19.82 -15.55
CA TYR A 59 7.77 -19.37 -14.80
C TYR A 59 7.97 -19.42 -13.29
N ILE A 60 8.63 -20.46 -12.78
CA ILE A 60 8.97 -20.57 -11.35
C ILE A 60 9.92 -19.44 -10.94
N LEU A 61 10.95 -19.16 -11.75
CA LEU A 61 11.90 -18.08 -11.48
C LEU A 61 11.25 -16.70 -11.56
N GLU A 62 10.35 -16.47 -12.53
CA GLU A 62 9.58 -15.24 -12.65
C GLU A 62 8.66 -15.03 -11.43
N TYR A 63 7.99 -16.09 -10.98
CA TYR A 63 7.17 -16.06 -9.77
C TYR A 63 8.00 -15.78 -8.51
N ILE A 64 9.15 -16.45 -8.34
CA ILE A 64 10.08 -16.17 -7.23
C ILE A 64 10.56 -14.72 -7.29
N HIS A 65 10.91 -14.21 -8.47
CA HIS A 65 11.31 -12.81 -8.64
C HIS A 65 10.18 -11.86 -8.26
N PHE A 66 8.95 -12.12 -8.74
CA PHE A 66 7.77 -11.34 -8.41
C PHE A 66 7.49 -11.33 -6.90
N CYS A 67 7.67 -12.46 -6.20
CA CYS A 67 7.51 -12.53 -4.75
C CYS A 67 8.65 -11.82 -3.98
N THR A 68 9.88 -11.83 -4.51
CA THR A 68 11.07 -11.34 -3.80
C THR A 68 11.44 -9.89 -4.13
N GLN A 69 10.95 -9.31 -5.23
CA GLN A 69 11.26 -7.94 -5.65
C GLN A 69 10.92 -6.90 -4.57
N HIS A 70 9.83 -7.11 -3.83
CA HIS A 70 9.39 -6.21 -2.77
C HIS A 70 10.35 -6.23 -1.58
N VAL A 71 10.91 -7.39 -1.25
CA VAL A 71 11.91 -7.56 -0.17
C VAL A 71 13.18 -6.80 -0.53
N LYS A 72 13.67 -6.96 -1.77
CA LYS A 72 14.85 -6.23 -2.26
C LYS A 72 14.64 -4.73 -2.22
N LYS A 73 13.51 -4.23 -2.75
CA LYS A 73 13.16 -2.81 -2.73
C LYS A 73 13.10 -2.27 -1.30
N MET A 74 12.46 -3.01 -0.38
CA MET A 74 12.34 -2.64 1.02
C MET A 74 13.71 -2.57 1.72
N ALA A 75 14.61 -3.53 1.45
CA ALA A 75 15.97 -3.50 1.98
C ALA A 75 16.76 -2.30 1.45
N GLN A 76 16.66 -2.02 0.14
CA GLN A 76 17.29 -0.84 -0.47
C GLN A 76 16.80 0.47 0.15
N THR A 77 15.49 0.62 0.36
CA THR A 77 14.90 1.79 1.02
C THR A 77 15.43 1.94 2.45
N ARG A 78 15.57 0.84 3.21
CA ARG A 78 16.15 0.86 4.56
C ARG A 78 17.61 1.30 4.56
N ILE A 79 18.40 0.82 3.60
CA ILE A 79 19.81 1.23 3.46
C ILE A 79 19.90 2.71 3.11
N GLN A 80 19.08 3.20 2.18
CA GLN A 80 19.03 4.62 1.84
C GLN A 80 18.63 5.49 3.03
N LEU A 81 17.64 5.05 3.81
CA LEU A 81 17.24 5.73 5.04
C LEU A 81 18.40 5.79 6.06
N ALA A 82 19.10 4.68 6.27
CA ALA A 82 20.25 4.64 7.18
C ALA A 82 21.38 5.58 6.72
N LYS A 83 21.67 5.63 5.40
CA LYS A 83 22.64 6.57 4.83
C LYS A 83 22.22 8.02 5.05
N ALA A 84 20.95 8.34 4.86
CA ALA A 84 20.41 9.68 5.09
C ALA A 84 20.49 10.08 6.58
N GLN A 85 20.15 9.17 7.49
CA GLN A 85 20.25 9.39 8.94
C GLN A 85 21.70 9.62 9.38
N MET A 86 22.65 8.85 8.83
CA MET A 86 24.06 9.04 9.12
C MET A 86 24.58 10.38 8.60
N ALA A 87 24.15 10.80 7.40
CA ALA A 87 24.48 12.11 6.86
C ALA A 87 23.88 13.25 7.69
N GLU A 88 22.63 13.12 8.14
CA GLU A 88 21.97 14.08 9.04
C GLU A 88 22.70 14.19 10.38
N PHE A 89 23.09 13.05 10.97
CA PHE A 89 23.82 13.02 12.22
C PHE A 89 25.17 13.72 12.09
N LYS A 90 25.95 13.42 11.04
CA LYS A 90 27.22 14.08 10.78
C LYS A 90 27.05 15.60 10.58
N ALA A 91 26.04 16.01 9.80
CA ALA A 91 25.75 17.43 9.61
C ALA A 91 25.37 18.13 10.92
N LEU A 92 24.74 17.43 11.87
CA LEU A 92 24.41 17.96 13.18
C LEU A 92 25.65 18.07 14.09
N GLU A 93 26.56 17.11 14.05
CA GLU A 93 27.86 17.20 14.74
C GLU A 93 28.70 18.37 14.20
N ASP A 94 28.77 18.52 12.87
CA ASP A 94 29.48 19.62 12.23
C ASP A 94 28.84 20.97 12.60
N PHE A 95 27.49 21.03 12.63
CA PHE A 95 26.76 22.20 13.09
C PHE A 95 27.07 22.53 14.55
N GLU A 96 27.14 21.52 15.43
CA GLU A 96 27.43 21.72 16.85
C GLU A 96 28.79 22.36 17.10
N GLN A 97 29.79 22.00 16.30
CA GLN A 97 31.15 22.53 16.43
C GLN A 97 31.29 23.97 15.91
N ILE A 98 30.45 24.39 14.97
CA ILE A 98 30.62 25.66 14.23
C ILE A 98 29.53 26.68 14.60
N ALA A 99 28.39 26.24 15.11
CA ALA A 99 27.23 27.10 15.33
C ALA A 99 27.39 28.02 16.54
N THR A 100 26.92 29.26 16.38
CA THR A 100 26.82 30.21 17.48
C THR A 100 25.66 29.86 18.42
N PRO A 101 25.66 30.33 19.68
CA PRO A 101 24.53 30.12 20.60
C PRO A 101 23.18 30.62 20.07
N SER A 102 23.16 31.67 19.24
CA SER A 102 21.93 32.15 18.60
C SER A 102 21.43 31.21 17.50
N GLN A 103 22.33 30.63 16.71
CA GLN A 103 22.00 29.62 15.70
C GLN A 103 21.45 28.33 16.35
N TRP A 104 22.00 27.94 17.50
CA TRP A 104 21.47 26.85 18.31
C TRP A 104 20.03 27.10 18.77
N ASN A 105 19.75 28.30 19.28
CA ASN A 105 18.40 28.65 19.72
C ASN A 105 17.39 28.59 18.56
N ILE A 106 17.80 29.07 17.38
CA ILE A 106 17.01 28.98 16.15
C ILE A 106 16.75 27.51 15.78
N HIS A 107 17.76 26.62 15.84
CA HIS A 107 17.58 25.19 15.59
C HIS A 107 16.54 24.57 16.54
N PHE A 108 16.62 24.85 17.85
CA PHE A 108 15.67 24.33 18.83
C PHE A 108 14.23 24.81 18.60
N ILE A 109 14.05 26.05 18.13
CA ILE A 109 12.74 26.62 17.82
C ILE A 109 12.18 26.04 16.50
N LEU A 110 13.01 25.91 15.47
CA LEU A 110 12.59 25.45 14.14
C LEU A 110 12.32 23.95 14.08
N LYS A 111 13.14 23.12 14.75
CA LYS A 111 13.01 21.65 14.72
C LYS A 111 11.59 21.13 15.00
N PRO A 112 10.89 21.54 16.07
CA PRO A 112 9.50 21.11 16.30
C PRO A 112 8.54 21.65 15.24
N LYS A 113 8.71 22.90 14.77
CA LYS A 113 7.87 23.49 13.72
C LYS A 113 7.97 22.73 12.40
N VAL A 114 9.20 22.43 11.96
CA VAL A 114 9.47 21.64 10.75
C VAL A 114 8.87 20.25 10.83
N LYS A 115 8.87 19.62 12.02
CA LYS A 115 8.22 18.31 12.24
C LYS A 115 6.70 18.38 12.04
N ILE A 116 6.05 19.41 12.60
CA ILE A 116 4.61 19.63 12.44
C ILE A 116 4.29 19.92 10.96
N TRP A 117 5.03 20.82 10.34
CA TRP A 117 4.89 21.14 8.91
C TRP A 117 5.06 19.91 8.01
N SER A 118 6.10 19.09 8.25
CA SER A 118 6.31 17.87 7.46
C SER A 118 5.11 16.92 7.52
N THR A 119 4.48 16.81 8.69
CA THR A 119 3.29 15.98 8.89
C THR A 119 2.09 16.56 8.15
N LYS A 120 1.84 17.87 8.28
CA LYS A 120 0.71 18.55 7.65
C LYS A 120 0.85 18.62 6.12
N ASN A 121 2.05 18.86 5.61
CA ASN A 121 2.36 18.81 4.17
C ASN A 121 2.11 17.41 3.58
N LYS A 122 2.53 16.34 4.27
CA LYS A 122 2.22 14.96 3.84
C LYS A 122 0.72 14.68 3.82
N ASN A 123 -0.01 15.15 4.83
CA ASN A 123 -1.47 14.99 4.88
C ASN A 123 -2.14 15.74 3.72
N TYR A 124 -1.72 16.97 3.45
CA TYR A 124 -2.21 17.75 2.32
C TYR A 124 -1.97 17.01 0.99
N GLN A 125 -0.73 16.56 0.72
CA GLN A 125 -0.42 15.81 -0.51
C GLN A 125 -1.22 14.51 -0.64
N LEU A 126 -1.38 13.77 0.46
CA LEU A 126 -2.17 12.54 0.47
C LEU A 126 -3.64 12.83 0.15
N LEU A 127 -4.17 13.91 0.70
CA LEU A 127 -5.57 14.29 0.51
C LEU A 127 -5.83 14.80 -0.90
N SER A 128 -4.92 15.59 -1.48
CA SER A 128 -4.97 16.00 -2.89
C SER A 128 -5.00 14.80 -3.83
N LYS A 129 -4.13 13.80 -3.61
CA LYS A 129 -4.13 12.55 -4.41
C LYS A 129 -5.41 11.73 -4.25
N ARG A 130 -6.04 11.78 -3.07
CA ARG A 130 -7.32 11.09 -2.84
C ARG A 130 -8.46 11.72 -3.62
N VAL A 131 -8.45 13.04 -3.77
CA VAL A 131 -9.39 13.76 -4.62
C VAL A 131 -9.25 13.35 -6.08
N GLU A 132 -8.00 13.28 -6.58
CA GLU A 132 -7.71 12.81 -7.94
C GLU A 132 -8.25 11.40 -8.21
N LEU A 133 -8.33 10.56 -7.18
CA LEU A 133 -8.77 9.17 -7.27
C LEU A 133 -10.22 8.93 -6.80
N ASP A 134 -10.99 10.00 -6.55
CA ASP A 134 -12.37 9.95 -6.02
C ASP A 134 -12.52 9.02 -4.78
N MET A 135 -11.49 9.01 -3.93
CA MET A 135 -11.46 8.17 -2.73
C MET A 135 -11.68 9.01 -1.47
N PRO A 136 -12.78 8.82 -0.73
CA PRO A 136 -13.02 9.60 0.48
C PRO A 136 -11.90 9.36 1.52
N PRO A 137 -11.40 10.42 2.18
CA PRO A 137 -10.53 10.27 3.34
C PRO A 137 -11.24 9.51 4.46
N LYS A 138 -10.48 8.72 5.24
CA LYS A 138 -11.02 7.91 6.37
C LYS A 138 -11.80 8.72 7.42
N ILE A 139 -11.62 10.04 7.44
CA ILE A 139 -12.32 10.97 8.35
C ILE A 139 -13.78 11.15 7.94
N ILE A 140 -14.07 11.04 6.64
CA ILE A 140 -15.43 11.00 6.12
C ILE A 140 -15.83 9.53 6.20
N ASP A 141 -16.65 9.19 7.19
CA ASP A 141 -17.21 7.86 7.32
C ASP A 141 -17.96 7.46 6.04
N LYS A 142 -18.21 6.16 5.85
CA LYS A 142 -19.03 5.68 4.72
C LYS A 142 -20.49 6.13 4.92
N VAL A 143 -20.76 7.40 4.64
CA VAL A 143 -22.11 7.94 4.63
C VAL A 143 -22.77 7.52 3.32
N ASP A 144 -23.90 6.83 3.47
CA ASP A 144 -24.79 6.42 2.40
C ASP A 144 -26.20 6.91 2.76
N PHE A 145 -26.75 7.79 1.93
CA PHE A 145 -28.11 8.31 2.13
C PHE A 145 -29.16 7.48 1.39
N SER A 146 -28.80 6.27 0.94
CA SER A 146 -29.74 5.36 0.29
C SER A 146 -30.72 4.77 1.30
N PHE A 147 -32.01 5.03 1.10
CA PHE A 147 -33.10 4.36 1.83
C PHE A 147 -34.00 3.60 0.87
N LYS A 148 -34.73 2.61 1.39
CA LYS A 148 -35.66 1.79 0.59
C LYS A 148 -36.93 2.58 0.32
N ILE A 149 -37.33 2.59 -0.95
CA ILE A 149 -38.59 3.18 -1.41
C ILE A 149 -39.62 2.06 -1.48
N ASP A 150 -40.87 2.36 -1.11
CA ASP A 150 -41.96 1.42 -1.28
C ASP A 150 -42.40 1.37 -2.75
N GLU A 151 -41.90 0.37 -3.46
CA GLU A 151 -42.18 0.11 -4.88
C GLU A 151 -43.60 -0.44 -5.13
N SER A 152 -44.39 -0.72 -4.08
CA SER A 152 -45.78 -1.17 -4.24
C SER A 152 -46.75 -0.02 -4.52
N ILE A 153 -46.37 1.21 -4.19
CA ILE A 153 -47.19 2.43 -4.32
C ILE A 153 -46.71 3.28 -5.51
N ILE A 154 -45.41 3.24 -5.80
CA ILE A 154 -44.75 4.13 -6.74
C ILE A 154 -44.36 3.35 -8.00
N SER A 155 -44.47 3.97 -9.16
CA SER A 155 -44.04 3.35 -10.42
C SER A 155 -42.53 3.05 -10.41
N GLN A 156 -42.12 2.01 -11.12
CA GLN A 156 -40.71 1.60 -11.16
C GLN A 156 -39.78 2.72 -11.68
N ASP A 157 -40.25 3.51 -12.65
CA ASP A 157 -39.49 4.63 -13.20
C ASP A 157 -39.29 5.76 -12.18
N GLU A 158 -40.33 6.05 -11.38
CA GLU A 158 -40.28 7.07 -10.34
C GLU A 158 -39.42 6.62 -9.15
N ALA A 159 -39.50 5.33 -8.76
CA ALA A 159 -38.62 4.76 -7.75
C ALA A 159 -37.14 4.82 -8.21
N GLN A 160 -36.86 4.49 -9.47
CA GLN A 160 -35.51 4.58 -10.03
C GLN A 160 -35.00 6.03 -10.08
N ALA A 161 -35.86 6.99 -10.43
CA ALA A 161 -35.53 8.41 -10.42
C ALA A 161 -35.16 8.88 -9.00
N MET A 162 -35.90 8.46 -7.98
CA MET A 162 -35.60 8.77 -6.58
C MET A 162 -34.30 8.10 -6.10
N TYR A 163 -34.04 6.83 -6.46
CA TYR A 163 -32.74 6.19 -6.16
C TYR A 163 -31.56 6.94 -6.81
N ASN A 164 -31.73 7.43 -8.03
CA ASN A 164 -30.73 8.26 -8.70
C ASN A 164 -30.50 9.59 -7.95
N GLN A 165 -31.56 10.23 -7.44
CA GLN A 165 -31.46 11.42 -6.60
C GLN A 165 -30.71 11.12 -5.29
N MET A 166 -30.99 10.01 -4.60
CA MET A 166 -30.26 9.61 -3.39
C MET A 166 -28.78 9.40 -3.66
N ARG A 167 -28.45 8.76 -4.79
CA ARG A 167 -27.06 8.56 -5.23
C ARG A 167 -26.36 9.89 -5.49
N GLN A 168 -27.06 10.84 -6.11
CA GLN A 168 -26.54 12.18 -6.38
C GLN A 168 -26.28 12.94 -5.08
N ILE A 169 -27.22 12.95 -4.14
CA ILE A 169 -27.05 13.58 -2.81
C ILE A 169 -25.83 13.00 -2.09
N THR A 170 -25.68 11.68 -2.11
CA THR A 170 -24.54 10.99 -1.49
C THR A 170 -23.22 11.40 -2.13
N LYS A 171 -23.19 11.53 -3.46
CA LYS A 171 -22.02 11.99 -4.21
C LYS A 171 -21.68 13.44 -3.90
N ASP A 172 -22.69 14.32 -3.87
CA ASP A 172 -22.51 15.75 -3.61
C ASP A 172 -21.99 15.99 -2.19
N PHE A 173 -22.56 15.31 -1.19
CA PHE A 173 -22.07 15.36 0.19
C PHE A 173 -20.60 14.94 0.28
N ARG A 174 -20.22 13.81 -0.34
CA ARG A 174 -18.82 13.34 -0.34
C ARG A 174 -17.89 14.36 -0.99
N THR A 175 -18.31 14.92 -2.12
CA THR A 175 -17.52 15.91 -2.87
C THR A 175 -17.31 17.18 -2.04
N GLN A 176 -18.37 17.70 -1.42
CA GLN A 176 -18.30 18.89 -0.57
C GLN A 176 -17.43 18.65 0.67
N ALA A 177 -17.63 17.53 1.36
CA ALA A 177 -16.84 17.16 2.53
C ALA A 177 -15.36 16.97 2.17
N MET A 178 -15.06 16.33 1.03
CA MET A 178 -13.69 16.15 0.55
C MET A 178 -13.05 17.50 0.18
N THR A 179 -13.78 18.39 -0.47
CA THR A 179 -13.34 19.75 -0.80
C THR A 179 -12.98 20.53 0.46
N LEU A 180 -13.84 20.49 1.47
CA LEU A 180 -13.60 21.16 2.75
C LEU A 180 -12.36 20.61 3.45
N CYS A 181 -12.18 19.28 3.44
CA CYS A 181 -10.98 18.66 4.02
C CYS A 181 -9.71 19.14 3.32
N VAL A 182 -9.71 19.23 1.98
CA VAL A 182 -8.56 19.72 1.20
C VAL A 182 -8.27 21.18 1.52
N GLN A 183 -9.29 22.03 1.56
CA GLN A 183 -9.15 23.44 1.89
C GLN A 183 -8.57 23.63 3.30
N LEU A 184 -9.06 22.88 4.29
CA LEU A 184 -8.52 22.91 5.64
C LEU A 184 -7.05 22.49 5.67
N ALA A 185 -6.71 21.36 5.05
CA ALA A 185 -5.33 20.86 5.00
C ALA A 185 -4.39 21.83 4.25
N ALA A 186 -4.86 22.46 3.18
CA ALA A 186 -4.12 23.48 2.45
C ALA A 186 -3.83 24.70 3.34
N ARG A 187 -4.85 25.17 4.07
CA ARG A 187 -4.72 26.33 4.95
C ARG A 187 -3.81 26.07 6.14
N GLU A 188 -3.93 24.90 6.79
CA GLU A 188 -3.01 24.49 7.85
C GLU A 188 -1.56 24.44 7.35
N ASN A 189 -1.34 23.90 6.14
CA ASN A 189 -0.02 23.83 5.53
C ASN A 189 0.54 25.22 5.19
N GLU A 190 -0.30 26.14 4.70
CA GLU A 190 0.10 27.52 4.38
C GLU A 190 0.55 28.29 5.63
N ILE A 191 -0.23 28.23 6.72
CA ILE A 191 0.09 28.89 7.99
C ILE A 191 1.46 28.42 8.49
N LEU A 192 1.66 27.10 8.56
CA LEU A 192 2.93 26.53 9.02
C LEU A 192 4.09 26.82 8.07
N SER A 193 3.84 26.92 6.77
CA SER A 193 4.86 27.30 5.79
C SER A 193 5.31 28.75 5.99
N ASN A 194 4.42 29.64 6.40
CA ASN A 194 4.76 31.02 6.72
C ASN A 194 5.49 31.15 8.06
N GLU A 195 5.27 30.24 9.01
CA GLU A 195 5.97 30.23 10.32
C GLU A 195 7.40 29.69 10.28
N ILE A 196 7.77 28.99 9.20
CA ILE A 196 9.09 28.36 9.01
C ILE A 196 9.99 29.19 8.08
N LYS A 197 9.40 30.05 7.23
CA LYS A 197 10.14 31.05 6.43
C LYS A 197 10.77 32.10 7.33
#